data_AF-R2QSN1-F1
#
_entry.id   AF-R2QSN1-F1
#
_cell.length_a   1.000
_cell.length_b   1.000
_cell.length_c   1.000
_cell.angle_alpha   90.00
_cell.angle_beta   90.00
_cell.angle_gamma   90.00
#
_symmetry.space_group_name_H-M   'P 1'
#
loop_
_entity.id
_entity.type
_entity.pdbx_description
1 polymer ?
#
loop_
_entity_poly.entity_id
_entity_poly.type
_entity_poly.pdbx_seq_one_letter_code
_entity_poly.pdbx_strand_id
1 'polypeptide(L)' 'MNTVSFRLSNDEKDFMQRLANSKEISLSELAKTTILESLENQIDLETYNNLMKKHQINDESISHAEMMQELI' A
#
# COMPACT_ATOMS: atom_id res chain seq x y z
N MET A 1 -5.31 6.96 22.89
CA MET A 1 -5.29 7.86 21.72
C MET A 1 -3.88 8.40 21.62
N ASN A 2 -3.16 8.13 20.53
CA ASN A 2 -1.79 8.58 20.37
C ASN A 2 -1.76 9.76 19.41
N THR A 3 -1.00 10.79 19.75
CA THR A 3 -0.85 12.00 18.93
C THR A 3 0.53 11.99 18.27
N VAL A 4 0.55 12.24 16.98
CA VAL A 4 1.78 12.48 16.22
C VAL A 4 1.73 13.91 15.70
N SER A 5 2.81 14.66 15.89
CA SER A 5 2.93 16.05 15.46
C SER A 5 3.99 16.16 14.38
N PHE A 6 3.63 16.79 13.26
CA PHE A 6 4.53 17.07 12.16
C PHE A 6 4.79 18.57 12.08
N ARG A 7 6.03 18.95 11.76
CA ARG A 7 6.34 20.34 11.40
C ARG A 7 6.16 20.47 9.89
N LEU A 8 5.32 21.41 9.49
CA LEU A 8 5.02 21.74 8.10
C LEU A 8 5.23 23.24 7.90
N SER A 9 5.61 23.62 6.70
CA SER A 9 5.42 24.99 6.22
C SER A 9 3.93 25.31 6.08
N ASN A 10 3.61 26.61 5.96
CA ASN A 10 2.23 27.04 5.73
C ASN A 10 1.70 26.49 4.38
N ASP A 11 2.53 26.49 3.34
CA ASP A 11 2.15 26.05 2.00
C ASP A 11 1.84 24.55 1.97
N GLU A 12 2.66 23.72 2.63
CA GLU A 12 2.41 22.28 2.77
C GLU A 12 1.10 22.02 3.51
N LYS A 13 0.87 22.72 4.62
CA LYS A 13 -0.36 22.58 5.39
C LYS A 13 -1.59 22.97 4.56
N ASP A 14 -1.52 24.09 3.85
CA ASP A 14 -2.63 24.58 3.02
C ASP A 14 -2.93 23.64 1.86
N PHE A 15 -1.90 23.10 1.21
CA PHE A 15 -2.06 22.10 0.17
C PHE A 15 -2.75 20.85 0.70
N MET A 16 -2.25 20.28 1.80
CA MET A 16 -2.84 19.08 2.40
C MET A 16 -4.28 19.33 2.87
N GLN A 17 -4.56 20.51 3.43
CA GLN A 17 -5.90 20.88 3.87
C GLN A 17 -6.89 20.98 2.70
N ARG A 18 -6.48 21.57 1.57
CA ARG A 18 -7.34 21.63 0.36
C ARG A 18 -7.66 20.24 -0.17
N LEU A 19 -6.69 19.32 -0.15
CA LEU A 19 -6.88 17.94 -0.57
C LEU A 19 -7.79 17.16 0.40
N ALA A 20 -7.67 17.39 1.70
CA ALA A 20 -8.55 16.80 2.70
C ALA A 20 -9.99 17.29 2.49
N ASN A 21 -10.17 18.60 2.26
CA ASN A 21 -11.46 19.21 2.01
C ASN A 21 -12.12 18.68 0.72
N SER A 22 -11.35 18.48 -0.37
CA SER A 22 -11.91 17.95 -1.62
C SER A 22 -12.34 16.48 -1.53
N LYS A 23 -11.83 15.76 -0.53
CA LYS A 23 -12.21 14.38 -0.20
C LYS A 23 -13.23 14.30 0.94
N GLU A 24 -13.67 15.43 1.47
CA GLU A 24 -14.60 15.52 2.61
C GLU A 24 -14.12 14.76 3.88
N ILE A 25 -12.79 14.70 4.08
CA ILE A 25 -12.17 14.06 5.25
C ILE A 25 -11.34 15.06 6.05
N SER A 26 -10.99 14.69 7.29
CA SER A 26 -10.10 15.51 8.11
C SER A 26 -8.64 15.41 7.63
N LEU A 27 -7.84 16.43 7.92
CA LEU A 27 -6.41 16.43 7.62
C LEU A 27 -5.67 15.26 8.29
N SER A 28 -6.08 14.88 9.51
CA SER A 28 -5.51 13.74 10.23
C SER A 28 -5.85 12.42 9.55
N GLU A 29 -7.07 12.27 9.02
CA GLU A 29 -7.47 11.05 8.33
C GLU A 29 -6.77 10.91 6.98
N LEU A 30 -6.64 12.02 6.24
CA LEU A 30 -5.85 12.07 5.02
C LEU A 30 -4.40 11.64 5.29
N ALA A 31 -3.75 12.24 6.29
CA ALA A 31 -2.36 11.93 6.62
C ALA A 31 -2.19 10.48 7.05
N LYS A 32 -3.04 9.99 7.97
CA LYS A 32 -2.99 8.61 8.46
C LYS A 32 -3.15 7.60 7.33
N THR A 33 -4.19 7.76 6.51
CA THR A 33 -4.52 6.83 5.44
C THR A 33 -3.41 6.80 4.39
N THR A 34 -2.96 7.97 3.94
CA THR A 34 -1.90 8.08 2.93
C THR A 34 -0.58 7.46 3.41
N ILE A 35 -0.21 7.68 4.68
CA ILE A 35 1.01 7.11 5.25
C ILE A 35 0.89 5.58 5.35
N LEU A 36 -0.23 5.05 5.84
CA LEU A 36 -0.43 3.61 5.98
C LEU A 36 -0.43 2.91 4.62
N GLU A 37 -1.21 3.41 3.66
CA GLU A 37 -1.23 2.88 2.28
C GLU A 37 0.16 2.92 1.64
N SER A 38 0.92 4.01 1.85
CA SER A 38 2.27 4.09 1.30
C SER A 38 3.23 3.08 1.93
N LEU A 39 3.07 2.76 3.21
CA LEU A 39 3.90 1.76 3.89
C LEU A 39 3.51 0.34 3.46
N GLU A 40 2.21 0.05 3.35
CA GLU A 40 1.69 -1.23 2.86
C GLU A 40 2.17 -1.51 1.43
N ASN A 41 2.06 -0.53 0.52
CA ASN A 41 2.54 -0.66 -0.84
C ASN A 41 4.04 -0.98 -0.94
N GLN A 42 4.86 -0.45 -0.01
CA GLN A 42 6.29 -0.77 0.03
C GLN A 42 6.53 -2.23 0.47
N ILE A 43 5.82 -2.67 1.51
CA ILE A 43 5.89 -4.05 2.01
C ILE A 43 5.40 -5.03 0.94
N ASP A 44 4.29 -4.73 0.26
CA ASP A 44 3.73 -5.56 -0.80
C ASP A 44 4.70 -5.68 -1.97
N LEU A 45 5.32 -4.57 -2.39
CA LEU A 45 6.32 -4.60 -3.47
C LEU A 45 7.57 -5.40 -3.10
N GLU A 46 8.07 -5.24 -1.87
CA GLU A 46 9.19 -6.04 -1.38
C GLU A 46 8.84 -7.53 -1.34
N THR A 47 7.65 -7.85 -0.83
CA THR A 47 7.14 -9.22 -0.74
C THR A 47 7.01 -9.85 -2.13
N TYR A 48 6.39 -9.14 -3.07
CA TYR A 48 6.28 -9.56 -4.46
C TYR A 48 7.65 -9.84 -5.08
N ASN A 49 8.60 -8.91 -4.96
CA ASN A 49 9.94 -9.08 -5.52
C ASN A 49 10.66 -10.30 -4.94
N ASN A 50 10.51 -10.55 -3.65
CA ASN A 50 11.10 -11.70 -2.98
C ASN A 50 10.47 -13.02 -3.44
N LEU A 51 9.14 -13.08 -3.55
CA LEU A 51 8.43 -14.27 -4.04
C LEU A 51 8.71 -14.53 -5.51
N MET A 52 8.78 -13.49 -6.33
CA MET A 52 9.09 -13.60 -7.76
C MET A 52 10.52 -14.14 -7.98
N LYS A 53 11.50 -13.71 -7.17
CA LYS A 53 12.85 -14.30 -7.21
C LYS A 53 12.84 -15.79 -6.87
N LYS A 54 12.07 -16.21 -5.86
CA LYS A 54 11.93 -17.63 -5.51
C LYS A 54 11.27 -18.43 -6.64
N HIS A 55 10.22 -17.87 -7.24
CA HIS A 55 9.52 -18.45 -8.37
C HIS A 55 10.41 -18.59 -9.62
N GLN A 56 11.27 -17.61 -9.90
CA GLN A 56 12.26 -17.72 -10.99
C GLN A 56 13.30 -18.82 -10.77
N ILE A 57 13.58 -19.19 -9.52
CA ILE A 57 14.48 -20.29 -9.17
C ILE A 57 13.75 -21.63 -9.27
N ASN A 58 12.49 -21.67 -8.82
CA ASN A 58 11.64 -22.86 -8.86
C ASN A 58 10.24 -22.45 -9.30
N ASP A 59 9.95 -22.64 -10.58
CA ASP A 59 8.64 -22.34 -11.15
C ASP A 59 7.68 -23.48 -10.80
N GLU A 60 6.78 -23.19 -9.87
CA GLU A 60 5.72 -24.10 -9.41
C GLU A 60 4.39 -23.83 -10.14
N SER A 61 4.42 -23.09 -11.26
CA SER A 61 3.23 -22.85 -12.09
C SER A 61 2.75 -24.15 -12.70
N ILE A 62 1.45 -24.41 -12.56
CA ILE A 62 0.76 -25.48 -13.26
C ILE A 62 -0.14 -24.90 -14.34
N SER A 63 -0.31 -25.62 -15.44
CA SER A 63 -1.29 -25.28 -16.45
C SER A 63 -2.70 -25.32 -15.87
N HIS A 64 -3.64 -24.63 -16.53
CA HIS A 64 -5.05 -24.69 -16.13
C HIS A 64 -5.58 -26.14 -16.11
N ALA A 65 -5.15 -26.99 -17.05
CA ALA A 65 -5.56 -28.39 -17.10
C ALA A 65 -5.07 -29.18 -15.87
N GLU A 66 -3.81 -28.98 -15.46
CA GLU A 66 -3.23 -29.60 -14.25
C GLU A 66 -3.94 -29.08 -12.99
N MET A 67 -4.21 -27.78 -12.89
CA MET A 67 -4.99 -27.20 -11.79
C MET A 67 -6.38 -27.85 -11.66
N MET A 68 -7.06 -28.08 -12.78
CA MET A 68 -8.38 -28.72 -12.78
C MET A 68 -8.33 -30.18 -12.33
N GLN A 69 -7.20 -30.87 -12.46
CA GLN A 69 -7.05 -32.24 -11.99
C GLN A 69 -6.89 -32.32 -10.47
N GLU A 70 -6.37 -31.27 -9.81
CA GLU A 70 -6.20 -31.23 -8.35
C GLU A 70 -7.48 -30.85 -7.57
N LEU A 71 -8.51 -30.34 -8.27
CA LEU A 71 -9.76 -29.89 -7.66
C LEU A 71 -10.89 -30.96 -7.65
N ILE A 72 -10.61 -32.16 -8.17
CA ILE A 72 -11.56 -33.29 -8.30
C ILE A 72 -11.18 -34.39 -7.31
#